data_AF-A0A0B2UP24-F1
#
_entry.id   AF-A0A0B2UP24-F1
#
_cell.length_a   1.000
_cell.length_b   1.000
_cell.length_c   1.000
_cell.angle_alpha   90.00
_cell.angle_beta   90.00
_cell.angle_gamma   90.00
#
_symmetry.space_group_name_H-M   'P 1'
#
loop_
_entity.id
_entity.type
_entity.pdbx_description
1 polymer ?
#
loop_
_entity_poly.entity_id
_entity_poly.type
_entity_poly.pdbx_seq_one_letter_code
_entity_poly.pdbx_strand_id
1 'polypeptide(L)'
;MILHEGQLYIIDVSQSVEHDHPHSLEFLRSDCLNVTKFFKSKGAPVMLVRELFQVIADPLIKTQAQVDEFLSRRSLETSSDDVLFMNAYIAHKLDHVLHFERDSRIAAEGGELPNPFQTMLAKVEQKHTGDSLCETGTSETGDTESTRDSINEQGRRRTKGRREQDEEAKARRVLLHTRLRDESAETKKERKRLVKEEQRLNRLSKTPKHIKKRHEKAGKKH
;
A
#
# COMPACT_ATOMS: atom_id res chain seq x y z
N MET A 1 7.19 -31.85 3.76
CA MET A 1 8.48 -31.63 3.06
C MET A 1 9.25 -32.94 3.03
N ILE A 2 9.94 -33.24 1.94
CA ILE A 2 10.78 -34.45 1.78
C ILE A 2 12.21 -34.00 1.45
N LEU A 3 13.20 -34.70 2.02
CA LEU A 3 14.60 -34.54 1.65
C LEU A 3 15.00 -35.69 0.74
N HIS A 4 15.43 -35.38 -0.49
CA HIS A 4 15.90 -36.38 -1.45
C HIS A 4 17.19 -35.87 -2.11
N GLU A 5 18.24 -36.70 -2.13
CA GLU A 5 19.56 -36.35 -2.68
C GLU A 5 20.16 -35.03 -2.14
N GLY A 6 19.90 -34.71 -0.87
CA GLY A 6 20.36 -33.47 -0.24
C GLY A 6 19.56 -32.23 -0.63
N GLN A 7 18.50 -32.37 -1.43
CA GLN A 7 17.60 -31.28 -1.81
C GLN A 7 16.24 -31.38 -1.09
N LEU A 8 15.70 -30.22 -0.71
CA LEU A 8 14.42 -30.10 -0.05
C LEU A 8 13.29 -29.95 -1.07
N TYR A 9 12.31 -30.85 -1.01
CA TYR A 9 11.10 -30.80 -1.83
C TYR A 9 9.89 -30.45 -0.97
N ILE A 10 9.15 -29.43 -1.41
CA ILE A 10 7.86 -29.03 -0.82
C ILE A 10 6.76 -29.78 -1.56
N ILE A 11 5.88 -30.43 -0.81
CA ILE A 11 4.78 -31.26 -1.33
C ILE A 11 3.48 -30.88 -0.62
N ASP A 12 2.37 -31.35 -1.17
CA ASP A 12 1.02 -31.06 -0.67
C ASP A 12 0.67 -29.56 -0.66
N VAL A 13 0.80 -28.94 -1.83
CA VAL A 13 0.39 -27.54 -2.08
C VAL A 13 -1.11 -27.42 -2.42
N SER A 14 -1.88 -28.49 -2.22
CA SER A 14 -3.29 -28.57 -2.60
C SER A 14 -4.18 -27.60 -1.81
N GLN A 15 -3.76 -27.22 -0.61
CA GLN A 15 -4.44 -26.28 0.30
C GLN A 15 -3.75 -24.91 0.37
N SER A 16 -2.76 -24.64 -0.48
CA SER A 16 -2.09 -23.34 -0.50
C SER A 16 -3.03 -22.23 -0.98
N VAL A 17 -3.00 -21.08 -0.32
CA VAL A 17 -3.85 -19.93 -0.63
C VAL A 17 -3.06 -18.78 -1.25
N GLU A 18 -3.75 -17.94 -2.03
CA GLU A 18 -3.17 -16.70 -2.53
C GLU A 18 -2.99 -15.66 -1.42
N HIS A 19 -2.06 -14.72 -1.64
CA HIS A 19 -1.74 -13.64 -0.70
C HIS A 19 -2.95 -12.72 -0.39
N ASP A 20 -3.89 -12.58 -1.33
CA ASP A 20 -5.10 -11.76 -1.17
C ASP A 20 -6.21 -12.46 -0.34
N HIS A 21 -6.02 -13.71 0.10
CA HIS A 21 -6.98 -14.42 0.94
C HIS A 21 -7.11 -13.75 2.33
N PRO A 22 -8.32 -13.63 2.91
CA PRO A 22 -8.53 -12.97 4.21
C PRO A 22 -7.73 -13.57 5.37
N HIS A 23 -7.40 -14.85 5.29
CA HIS A 23 -6.60 -15.58 6.29
C HIS A 23 -5.17 -15.88 5.84
N SER A 24 -4.67 -15.29 4.75
CA SER A 24 -3.34 -15.61 4.21
C SER A 24 -2.21 -15.39 5.23
N LEU A 25 -2.25 -14.27 5.98
CA LEU A 25 -1.24 -13.96 7.00
C LEU A 25 -1.33 -14.90 8.21
N GLU A 26 -2.53 -15.34 8.58
CA GLU A 26 -2.73 -16.28 9.68
C GLU A 26 -2.12 -17.65 9.36
N PHE A 27 -2.35 -18.15 8.13
CA PHE A 27 -1.70 -19.36 7.64
C PHE A 27 -0.18 -19.20 7.58
N LEU A 28 0.32 -18.07 7.05
CA LEU A 28 1.75 -17.80 7.00
C LEU A 28 2.40 -17.79 8.39
N ARG A 29 1.73 -17.22 9.41
CA ARG A 29 2.21 -17.24 10.80
C ARG A 29 2.29 -18.67 11.35
N SER A 30 1.26 -19.47 11.12
CA SER A 30 1.24 -20.88 11.52
C SER A 30 2.38 -21.65 10.85
N ASP A 31 2.63 -21.43 9.57
CA ASP A 31 3.73 -22.05 8.84
C ASP A 31 5.10 -21.64 9.40
N CYS A 32 5.29 -20.34 9.67
CA CYS A 32 6.52 -19.84 10.31
C CYS A 32 6.74 -20.48 11.68
N LEU A 33 5.69 -20.57 12.50
CA LEU A 33 5.76 -21.21 13.82
C LEU A 33 6.13 -22.69 13.72
N ASN A 34 5.51 -23.43 12.80
CA ASN A 34 5.75 -24.85 12.60
C ASN A 34 7.18 -25.12 12.13
N VAL A 35 7.69 -24.32 11.19
CA VAL A 35 9.07 -24.40 10.69
C VAL A 35 10.07 -24.08 11.81
N THR A 36 9.88 -22.97 12.51
CA THR A 36 10.75 -22.56 13.64
C THR A 36 10.75 -23.63 14.72
N LYS A 37 9.59 -24.18 15.09
CA LYS A 37 9.46 -25.26 16.08
C LYS A 37 10.21 -26.53 15.66
N PHE A 38 10.11 -26.92 14.39
CA PHE A 38 10.81 -28.09 13.86
C PHE A 38 12.33 -27.93 13.97
N PHE A 39 12.89 -26.83 13.46
CA PHE A 39 14.35 -26.62 13.49
C PHE A 39 14.88 -26.41 14.91
N LYS A 40 14.10 -25.74 15.77
CA LYS A 40 14.42 -25.59 17.18
C LYS A 40 14.47 -26.95 17.90
N SER A 41 13.54 -27.86 17.61
CA SER A 41 13.56 -29.22 18.18
C SER A 41 14.79 -30.04 17.78
N LYS A 42 15.47 -29.64 16.69
CA LYS A 42 16.72 -30.24 16.20
C LYS A 42 17.98 -29.53 16.72
N GLY A 43 17.82 -28.53 17.60
CA GLY A 43 18.94 -27.77 18.18
C GLY A 43 19.57 -26.75 17.23
N ALA A 44 18.89 -26.42 16.12
CA ALA A 44 19.38 -25.37 15.23
C ALA A 44 19.02 -23.97 15.78
N PRO A 45 19.92 -22.98 15.67
CA PRO A 45 19.58 -21.60 15.97
C PRO A 45 18.56 -21.09 14.94
N VAL A 46 17.46 -20.53 15.42
CA VAL A 46 16.32 -20.08 14.61
C VAL A 46 16.07 -18.59 14.82
N MET A 47 15.40 -17.96 13.85
CA MET A 47 14.92 -16.58 14.01
C MET A 47 13.65 -16.57 14.86
N LEU A 48 13.30 -15.40 15.40
CA LEU A 48 11.98 -15.21 15.99
C LEU A 48 10.90 -15.36 14.92
N VAL A 49 9.71 -15.81 15.30
CA VAL A 49 8.61 -16.02 14.33
C VAL A 49 8.23 -14.70 13.68
N ARG A 50 8.24 -13.61 14.45
CA ARG A 50 8.07 -12.23 13.96
C ARG A 50 9.08 -11.87 12.87
N GLU A 51 10.36 -12.15 13.10
CA GLU A 51 11.44 -11.80 12.18
C GLU A 51 11.37 -12.62 10.90
N LEU A 52 11.14 -13.93 11.02
CA LEU A 52 10.95 -14.82 9.87
C LEU A 52 9.77 -14.37 9.01
N PHE A 53 8.64 -14.05 9.66
CA PHE A 53 7.46 -13.52 8.97
C PHE A 53 7.77 -12.21 8.25
N GLN A 54 8.48 -11.28 8.89
CA GLN A 54 8.88 -10.03 8.28
C GLN A 54 9.77 -10.26 7.05
N VAL A 55 10.74 -11.18 7.12
CA VAL A 55 11.61 -11.51 5.98
C VAL A 55 10.82 -12.03 4.78
N ILE A 56 9.77 -12.82 5.02
CA ILE A 56 8.96 -13.42 3.95
C ILE A 56 7.97 -12.40 3.37
N ALA A 57 7.34 -11.58 4.22
CA ALA A 57 6.21 -10.74 3.84
C ALA A 57 6.58 -9.29 3.50
N ASP A 58 7.77 -8.80 3.89
CA ASP A 58 8.21 -7.44 3.63
C ASP A 58 8.70 -7.29 2.17
N PRO A 59 8.00 -6.52 1.31
CA PRO A 59 8.35 -6.36 -0.10
C PRO A 59 9.66 -5.57 -0.32
N LEU A 60 10.19 -4.93 0.73
CA LEU A 60 11.43 -4.14 0.67
C LEU A 60 12.69 -5.01 0.73
N ILE A 61 12.57 -6.23 1.25
CA ILE A 61 13.69 -7.16 1.39
C ILE A 61 13.89 -7.88 0.06
N LYS A 62 14.82 -7.36 -0.75
CA LYS A 62 15.15 -7.94 -2.07
C LYS A 62 16.60 -8.43 -2.16
N THR A 63 17.47 -7.92 -1.30
CA THR A 63 18.91 -8.17 -1.37
C THR A 63 19.32 -9.27 -0.41
N GLN A 64 20.18 -10.19 -0.87
CA GLN A 64 20.70 -11.27 -0.03
C GLN A 64 21.38 -10.76 1.25
N ALA A 65 22.11 -9.65 1.18
CA ALA A 65 22.77 -9.04 2.34
C ALA A 65 21.79 -8.66 3.46
N GLN A 66 20.57 -8.21 3.13
CA GLN A 66 19.55 -7.91 4.13
C GLN A 66 19.09 -9.20 4.81
N VAL A 67 18.85 -10.25 4.03
CA VAL A 67 18.47 -11.57 4.57
C VAL A 67 19.58 -12.11 5.49
N ASP A 68 20.85 -11.96 5.11
CA ASP A 68 22.00 -12.40 5.90
C ASP A 68 22.10 -11.67 7.26
N GLU A 69 21.72 -10.39 7.31
CA GLU A 69 21.63 -9.63 8.56
C GLU A 69 20.57 -10.21 9.50
N PHE A 70 19.39 -10.57 8.99
CA PHE A 70 18.36 -11.27 9.78
C PHE A 70 18.85 -12.66 10.23
N LEU A 71 19.53 -13.40 9.36
CA LEU A 71 20.10 -14.71 9.70
C LEU A 71 21.19 -14.64 10.77
N SER A 72 21.85 -13.50 10.93
CA SER A 72 22.87 -13.27 11.96
C SER A 72 22.27 -13.12 13.36
N ARG A 73 20.99 -12.76 13.47
CA ARG A 73 20.26 -12.58 14.74
C ARG A 73 19.65 -13.87 15.31
N ARG A 74 19.84 -15.00 14.64
CA ARG A 74 19.30 -16.30 15.07
C ARG A 74 19.78 -16.67 16.46
N SER A 75 18.87 -17.14 17.30
CA SER A 75 19.13 -17.56 18.68
C SER A 75 18.46 -18.90 18.98
N LEU A 76 18.90 -19.54 20.06
CA LEU A 76 18.24 -20.73 20.62
C LEU A 76 17.14 -20.35 21.63
N GLU A 77 17.13 -19.10 22.09
CA GLU A 77 16.19 -18.64 23.11
C GLU A 77 14.75 -18.57 22.59
N THR A 78 13.79 -18.62 23.52
CA THR A 78 12.37 -18.40 23.22
C THR A 78 12.03 -17.01 23.70
N SER A 79 11.64 -16.11 22.81
CA SER A 79 11.13 -14.81 23.23
C SER A 79 9.64 -14.94 23.55
N SER A 80 9.21 -14.28 24.62
CA SER A 80 7.78 -14.10 24.95
C SER A 80 7.04 -13.35 23.83
N ASP A 81 7.78 -12.58 23.03
CA ASP A 81 7.29 -11.78 21.92
C ASP A 81 6.61 -12.60 20.82
N ASP A 82 7.02 -13.87 20.63
CA ASP A 82 6.40 -14.74 19.62
C ASP A 82 4.92 -15.01 19.97
N VAL A 83 4.59 -15.17 21.26
CA VAL A 83 3.19 -15.40 21.70
C VAL A 83 2.35 -14.15 21.49
N LEU A 84 2.90 -12.97 21.82
CA LEU A 84 2.24 -11.69 21.59
C LEU A 84 1.99 -11.48 20.09
N PHE A 85 2.98 -11.80 19.25
CA PHE A 85 2.91 -11.67 17.81
C PHE A 85 1.85 -12.60 17.18
N MET A 86 1.71 -13.85 17.67
CA MET A 86 0.69 -14.78 17.18
C MET A 86 -0.73 -14.24 17.39
N ASN A 87 -0.99 -13.58 18.51
CA ASN A 87 -2.31 -13.08 18.87
C ASN A 87 -2.60 -11.66 18.37
N ALA A 88 -1.58 -10.93 17.92
CA ALA A 88 -1.73 -9.56 17.46
C ALA A 88 -2.46 -9.48 16.11
N TYR A 89 -3.30 -8.45 15.93
CA TYR A 89 -3.92 -8.17 14.64
C TYR A 89 -2.92 -7.48 13.70
N ILE A 90 -2.73 -7.99 12.48
CA ILE A 90 -1.93 -7.33 11.44
C ILE A 90 -2.85 -7.02 10.28
N ALA A 91 -2.89 -5.75 9.89
CA ALA A 91 -3.68 -5.33 8.75
C ALA A 91 -3.03 -5.84 7.45
N HIS A 92 -3.80 -6.53 6.61
CA HIS A 92 -3.36 -6.94 5.27
C HIS A 92 -3.18 -5.74 4.33
N LYS A 93 -4.07 -4.76 4.45
CA LYS A 93 -4.15 -3.56 3.60
C LYS A 93 -4.27 -2.34 4.49
N LEU A 94 -3.87 -1.18 3.98
CA LEU A 94 -3.98 0.10 4.70
C LEU A 94 -5.43 0.40 5.10
N ASP A 95 -6.41 0.03 4.26
CA ASP A 95 -7.83 0.20 4.52
C ASP A 95 -8.33 -0.56 5.76
N HIS A 96 -7.63 -1.64 6.15
CA HIS A 96 -7.98 -2.45 7.31
C HIS A 96 -7.35 -1.94 8.62
N VAL A 97 -6.62 -0.82 8.57
CA VAL A 97 -6.02 -0.16 9.74
C VAL A 97 -7.12 0.66 10.43
N LEU A 98 -7.73 0.08 11.47
CA LEU A 98 -8.91 0.64 12.15
C LEU A 98 -8.71 2.05 12.72
N HIS A 99 -7.51 2.37 13.23
CA HIS A 99 -7.28 3.53 14.09
C HIS A 99 -6.03 4.33 13.71
N PHE A 100 -5.78 4.50 12.41
CA PHE A 100 -4.57 5.18 11.92
C PHE A 100 -4.36 6.60 12.50
N GLU A 101 -5.42 7.41 12.66
CA GLU A 101 -5.28 8.76 13.23
C GLU A 101 -4.88 8.75 14.71
N ARG A 102 -5.49 7.84 15.49
CA ARG A 102 -5.19 7.71 16.92
C ARG A 102 -3.76 7.23 17.10
N ASP A 103 -3.39 6.20 16.36
CA ASP A 103 -2.08 5.56 16.42
C ASP A 103 -0.98 6.54 15.99
N SER A 104 -1.24 7.37 14.97
CA SER A 104 -0.33 8.42 14.53
C SER A 104 -0.13 9.52 15.59
N ARG A 105 -1.19 9.90 16.32
CA ARG A 105 -1.09 10.88 17.43
C ARG A 105 -0.30 10.32 18.60
N ILE A 106 -0.60 9.09 19.02
CA ILE A 106 0.14 8.41 20.10
C ILE A 106 1.62 8.31 19.74
N ALA A 107 1.95 7.92 18.51
CA ALA A 107 3.33 7.85 18.04
C ALA A 107 4.01 9.24 18.01
N ALA A 108 3.30 10.29 17.60
CA ALA A 108 3.81 11.67 17.62
C ALA A 108 4.03 12.20 19.04
N GLU A 109 3.20 11.78 19.99
CA GLU A 109 3.31 12.07 21.42
C GLU A 109 4.39 11.20 22.11
N GLY A 110 4.99 10.24 21.40
CA GLY A 110 6.00 9.32 21.91
C GLY A 110 5.44 8.19 22.80
N GLY A 111 4.13 7.96 22.76
CA GLY A 111 3.47 6.89 23.49
C GLY A 111 3.64 5.51 22.84
N GLU A 112 3.48 4.46 23.65
CA GLU A 112 3.47 3.08 23.14
C GLU A 112 2.15 2.78 22.42
N LEU A 113 2.26 2.26 21.21
CA LEU A 113 1.10 1.83 20.43
C LEU A 113 0.44 0.61 21.10
N PRO A 114 -0.90 0.59 21.22
CA PRO A 114 -1.62 -0.57 21.75
C PRO A 114 -1.33 -1.86 20.97
N ASN A 115 -1.05 -1.75 19.67
CA ASN A 115 -0.63 -2.86 18.82
C ASN A 115 0.59 -2.46 17.97
N PRO A 116 1.81 -2.91 18.33
CA PRO A 116 3.03 -2.52 17.62
C PRO A 116 3.17 -3.18 16.24
N PHE A 117 2.36 -4.18 15.90
CA PHE A 117 2.52 -4.96 14.68
C PHE A 117 1.59 -4.52 13.54
N GLN A 118 0.66 -3.61 13.81
CA GLN A 118 -0.40 -3.23 12.89
C GLN A 118 0.11 -2.72 11.53
N THR A 119 1.24 -2.00 11.53
CA THR A 119 1.85 -1.39 10.33
C THR A 119 3.09 -2.15 9.83
N MET A 120 3.34 -3.38 10.30
CA MET A 120 4.57 -4.11 9.96
C MET A 120 4.75 -4.31 8.43
N LEU A 121 3.65 -4.58 7.72
CA LEU A 121 3.68 -4.93 6.29
C LEU A 121 3.49 -3.71 5.38
N ALA A 122 2.79 -2.69 5.86
CA ALA A 122 2.45 -1.51 5.07
C ALA A 122 3.56 -0.45 5.16
N LYS A 123 4.80 -0.84 4.85
CA LYS A 123 5.91 0.10 4.75
C LYS A 123 5.91 0.73 3.37
N VAL A 124 5.57 2.02 3.33
CA VAL A 124 5.80 2.82 2.11
C VAL A 124 7.28 3.17 2.08
N GLU A 125 7.97 2.86 0.97
CA GLU A 125 9.28 3.45 0.71
C GLU A 125 9.10 4.97 0.62
N GLN A 126 9.34 5.66 1.73
CA GLN A 126 9.66 7.06 1.67
C GLN A 126 11.01 7.12 0.97
N LYS A 127 11.02 7.49 -0.32
CA LYS A 127 12.25 7.85 -1.03
C LYS A 127 12.81 9.11 -0.38
N HIS A 128 13.43 8.94 0.77
CA HIS A 128 14.24 9.96 1.41
C HIS A 128 15.50 10.12 0.60
N THR A 129 15.63 11.27 -0.04
CA THR A 129 16.94 11.84 -0.32
C THR A 129 17.67 11.98 1.02
N GLY A 130 18.54 11.01 1.32
CA GLY A 130 19.61 11.02 2.33
C GLY A 130 19.27 11.58 3.71
N ASP A 131 19.17 10.72 4.72
CA ASP A 131 20.20 10.54 5.76
C ASP A 131 19.74 9.45 6.75
N SER A 132 20.71 8.88 7.45
CA SER A 132 20.58 7.78 8.40
C SER A 132 19.92 8.18 9.73
N LEU A 133 19.15 7.24 10.28
CA LEU A 133 18.73 7.09 11.69
C LEU A 133 17.81 8.17 12.30
N CYS A 134 16.73 7.67 12.90
CA CYS A 134 15.83 8.28 13.89
C CYS A 134 15.75 9.82 13.96
N GLU A 135 14.61 10.38 13.56
CA GLU A 135 13.72 11.21 14.39
C GLU A 135 12.67 11.95 13.54
N THR A 136 11.48 12.10 14.14
CA THR A 136 10.58 13.26 14.13
C THR A 136 10.28 14.01 12.83
N GLY A 137 8.98 14.11 12.51
CA GLY A 137 8.42 15.21 11.68
C GLY A 137 7.18 14.79 10.88
N THR A 138 5.97 15.12 11.34
CA THR A 138 5.18 16.29 10.90
C THR A 138 4.76 16.31 9.43
N SER A 139 3.44 16.27 9.21
CA SER A 139 2.61 17.07 8.26
C SER A 139 1.34 16.27 7.92
N GLU A 140 0.20 16.66 8.47
CA GLU A 140 -0.80 17.53 7.83
C GLU A 140 -1.56 16.88 6.66
N THR A 141 -2.77 16.42 7.03
CA THR A 141 -4.08 16.61 6.37
C THR A 141 -4.33 16.14 4.94
N GLY A 142 -5.44 15.40 4.78
CA GLY A 142 -6.39 15.65 3.70
C GLY A 142 -6.69 14.46 2.80
N ASP A 143 -7.64 13.63 3.24
CA ASP A 143 -8.36 12.67 2.40
C ASP A 143 -8.92 13.32 1.12
N THR A 144 -8.60 12.73 -0.04
CA THR A 144 -9.49 12.78 -1.20
C THR A 144 -9.27 11.55 -2.08
N GLU A 145 -10.10 10.53 -1.84
CA GLU A 145 -10.34 9.42 -2.75
C GLU A 145 -10.71 9.93 -4.17
N SER A 146 -10.00 9.44 -5.19
CA SER A 146 -10.49 9.50 -6.57
C SER A 146 -10.01 8.31 -7.40
N THR A 147 -10.95 7.39 -7.57
CA THR A 147 -11.28 6.61 -8.78
C THR A 147 -10.19 6.45 -9.84
N ARG A 148 -9.75 5.19 -10.00
CA ARG A 148 -8.86 4.67 -11.05
C ARG A 148 -9.38 4.99 -12.45
N ASP A 149 -8.53 5.53 -13.31
CA ASP A 149 -8.68 5.36 -14.76
C ASP A 149 -7.33 5.09 -15.41
N SER A 150 -7.27 3.98 -16.14
CA SER A 150 -6.08 3.38 -16.75
C SER A 150 -5.65 4.18 -17.97
N ILE A 151 -4.39 4.67 -18.01
CA ILE A 151 -3.82 5.17 -19.26
C ILE A 151 -2.37 4.69 -19.43
N ASN A 152 -2.23 3.84 -20.44
CA ASN A 152 -0.99 3.37 -21.08
C ASN A 152 -0.08 4.56 -21.48
N GLU A 153 1.13 4.63 -20.94
CA GLU A 153 2.08 5.71 -21.20
C GLU A 153 3.29 5.20 -22.01
N GLN A 154 3.17 5.21 -23.34
CA GLN A 154 4.35 5.20 -24.22
C GLN A 154 5.02 6.57 -24.17
N GLY A 155 6.31 6.55 -23.83
CA GLY A 155 7.10 7.70 -23.42
C GLY A 155 7.21 8.83 -24.46
N ARG A 156 6.97 10.05 -23.98
CA ARG A 156 7.58 11.28 -24.53
C ARG A 156 8.02 12.17 -23.39
N ARG A 157 9.33 12.43 -23.28
CA ARG A 157 9.94 13.39 -22.35
C ARG A 157 9.24 14.75 -22.49
N ARG A 158 8.49 15.18 -21.47
CA ARG A 158 7.88 16.52 -21.38
C ARG A 158 8.73 17.43 -20.50
N THR A 159 8.95 18.65 -20.98
CA THR A 159 9.73 19.72 -20.35
C THR A 159 9.08 20.24 -19.06
N LYS A 160 9.91 20.61 -18.09
CA LYS A 160 9.55 20.92 -16.67
C LYS A 160 8.41 21.95 -16.53
N GLY A 161 8.38 22.99 -17.37
CA GLY A 161 7.37 24.07 -17.31
C GLY A 161 5.95 23.66 -17.71
N ARG A 162 5.73 22.52 -18.37
CA ARG A 162 4.38 22.06 -18.75
C ARG A 162 3.67 21.26 -17.65
N ARG A 163 4.41 20.71 -16.68
CA ARG A 163 3.83 19.91 -15.58
C ARG A 163 3.11 20.79 -14.55
N GLU A 164 3.66 21.95 -14.22
CA GLU A 164 3.08 22.85 -13.21
C GLU A 164 1.71 23.41 -13.66
N GLN A 165 1.56 23.75 -14.94
CA GLN A 165 0.31 24.23 -15.51
C GLN A 165 -0.80 23.15 -15.56
N ASP A 166 -0.42 21.88 -15.70
CA ASP A 166 -1.36 20.75 -15.77
C ASP A 166 -1.90 20.39 -14.37
N GLU A 167 -1.07 20.50 -13.33
CA GLU A 167 -1.49 20.27 -11.94
C GLU A 167 -2.41 21.39 -11.41
N GLU A 168 -2.12 22.65 -11.74
CA GLU A 168 -3.00 23.77 -11.35
C GLU A 168 -4.38 23.68 -12.03
N ALA A 169 -4.42 23.26 -13.30
CA ALA A 169 -5.67 23.04 -14.02
C ALA A 169 -6.51 21.89 -13.42
N LYS A 170 -5.86 20.83 -12.93
CA LYS A 170 -6.54 19.72 -12.23
C LYS A 170 -7.10 20.19 -10.88
N ALA A 171 -6.31 20.89 -10.07
CA ALA A 171 -6.76 21.42 -8.78
C ALA A 171 -7.97 22.34 -8.93
N ARG A 172 -7.96 23.24 -9.93
CA ARG A 172 -9.10 24.11 -10.27
C ARG A 172 -10.35 23.30 -10.66
N ARG A 173 -10.19 22.23 -11.45
CA ARG A 173 -11.30 21.36 -11.85
C ARG A 173 -11.93 20.64 -10.65
N VAL A 174 -11.10 20.13 -9.74
CA VAL A 174 -11.55 19.47 -8.50
C VAL A 174 -12.33 20.46 -7.63
N LEU A 175 -11.79 21.66 -7.40
CA LEU A 175 -12.46 22.70 -6.62
C LEU A 175 -13.83 23.10 -7.20
N LEU A 176 -13.94 23.17 -8.53
CA LEU A 176 -15.19 23.56 -9.19
C LEU A 176 -16.30 22.50 -9.06
N HIS A 177 -15.92 21.22 -9.07
CA HIS A 177 -16.88 20.10 -9.06
C HIS A 177 -17.22 19.62 -7.64
N THR A 178 -16.33 19.82 -6.67
CA THR A 178 -16.55 19.46 -5.26
C THR A 178 -17.46 20.47 -4.55
N ARG A 179 -18.31 19.98 -3.65
CA ARG A 179 -19.16 20.80 -2.76
C ARG A 179 -18.46 20.94 -1.41
N LEU A 180 -18.12 22.15 -1.00
CA LEU A 180 -17.66 22.41 0.37
C LEU A 180 -18.88 22.45 1.31
N ARG A 181 -18.71 21.88 2.52
CA ARG A 181 -19.79 21.68 3.50
C ARG A 181 -20.37 23.01 4.02
N ASP A 182 -19.55 24.05 4.08
CA ASP A 182 -19.89 25.37 4.64
C ASP A 182 -19.95 26.48 3.57
N GLU A 183 -20.40 26.18 2.34
CA GLU A 183 -20.50 27.20 1.28
C GLU A 183 -21.63 28.23 1.53
N SER A 184 -21.30 29.53 1.43
CA SER A 184 -22.28 30.62 1.40
C SER A 184 -23.22 30.51 0.18
N ALA A 185 -24.42 31.09 0.28
CA ALA A 185 -25.40 31.09 -0.81
C ALA A 185 -24.89 31.79 -2.09
N GLU A 186 -23.99 32.77 -1.94
CA GLU A 186 -23.39 33.50 -3.08
C GLU A 186 -22.32 32.67 -3.79
N THR A 187 -21.38 32.09 -3.04
CA THR A 187 -20.30 31.25 -3.60
C THR A 187 -20.86 30.02 -4.33
N LYS A 188 -21.97 29.46 -3.83
CA LYS A 188 -22.73 28.40 -4.51
C LYS A 188 -23.30 28.82 -5.87
N LYS A 189 -23.82 30.04 -5.98
CA LYS A 189 -24.36 30.57 -7.25
C LYS A 189 -23.23 30.75 -8.26
N GLU A 190 -22.10 31.28 -7.82
CA GLU A 190 -20.92 31.48 -8.66
C GLU A 190 -20.36 30.16 -9.17
N ARG A 191 -20.18 29.16 -8.30
CA ARG A 191 -19.72 27.82 -8.72
C ARG A 191 -20.65 27.20 -9.75
N LYS A 192 -21.96 27.25 -9.52
CA LYS A 192 -22.96 26.76 -10.51
C LYS A 192 -22.89 27.51 -11.84
N ARG A 193 -22.59 28.81 -11.82
CA ARG A 193 -22.42 29.60 -13.04
C ARG A 193 -21.17 29.16 -13.81
N LEU A 194 -20.03 29.04 -13.12
CA LEU A 194 -18.77 28.61 -13.72
C LEU A 194 -18.87 27.20 -14.33
N VAL A 195 -19.48 26.24 -13.62
CA VAL A 195 -19.71 24.88 -14.16
C VAL A 195 -20.58 24.91 -15.42
N LYS A 196 -21.61 25.75 -15.46
CA LYS A 196 -22.46 25.90 -16.65
C LYS A 196 -21.70 26.51 -17.84
N GLU A 197 -20.88 27.51 -17.59
CA GLU A 197 -20.04 28.15 -18.61
C GLU A 197 -19.00 27.18 -19.17
N GLU A 198 -18.30 26.42 -18.31
CA GLU A 198 -17.36 25.38 -18.73
C GLU A 198 -18.06 24.29 -19.56
N GLN A 199 -19.22 23.80 -19.12
CA GLN A 199 -20.00 22.83 -19.91
C GLN A 199 -20.46 23.39 -21.25
N ARG A 200 -20.76 24.69 -21.35
CA ARG A 200 -21.14 25.34 -22.60
C ARG A 200 -19.97 25.37 -23.57
N LEU A 201 -18.78 25.73 -23.10
CA LEU A 201 -17.53 25.69 -23.88
C LEU A 201 -17.20 24.27 -24.33
N ASN A 202 -17.30 23.28 -23.43
CA ASN A 202 -17.06 21.88 -23.75
C ASN A 202 -18.07 21.31 -24.76
N ARG A 203 -19.32 21.79 -24.77
CA ARG A 203 -20.31 21.41 -25.79
C ARG A 203 -19.97 21.98 -27.17
N LEU A 204 -19.31 23.15 -27.22
CA LEU A 204 -18.90 23.79 -28.47
C LEU A 204 -17.75 23.03 -29.15
N SER A 205 -16.78 22.54 -28.37
CA SER A 205 -15.64 21.76 -28.86
C SER A 205 -15.90 20.25 -28.96
N LYS A 206 -17.09 19.78 -28.58
CA LYS A 206 -17.43 18.35 -28.54
C LYS A 206 -17.47 17.73 -29.94
N THR A 207 -16.90 16.53 -30.06
CA THR A 207 -16.99 15.74 -31.30
C THR A 207 -18.46 15.43 -31.66
N PRO A 208 -18.89 15.70 -32.90
CA PRO A 208 -20.24 15.37 -33.35
C PRO A 208 -20.60 13.89 -33.14
N LYS A 209 -21.84 13.63 -32.71
CA LYS A 209 -22.34 12.28 -32.35
C LYS A 209 -22.17 11.26 -33.48
N HIS A 210 -22.35 11.67 -34.73
CA HIS A 210 -22.24 10.78 -35.90
C HIS A 210 -20.79 10.30 -36.12
N ILE A 211 -19.79 11.16 -35.88
CA ILE A 211 -18.37 10.82 -35.97
C ILE A 211 -18.00 9.81 -34.88
N LYS A 212 -18.41 10.06 -33.63
CA LYS A 212 -18.19 9.13 -32.51
C LYS A 212 -18.77 7.74 -32.79
N LYS A 213 -20.01 7.68 -33.28
CA LYS A 213 -20.68 6.40 -33.62
C LYS A 213 -19.97 5.64 -34.75
N ARG A 214 -19.40 6.34 -35.73
CA ARG A 214 -18.63 5.71 -36.82
C ARG A 214 -17.35 5.06 -36.29
N HIS A 215 -16.63 5.76 -35.42
CA HIS A 215 -15.40 5.24 -34.81
C HIS A 215 -15.65 4.01 -33.92
N GLU A 216 -16.73 4.04 -33.14
CA GLU A 216 -17.11 2.91 -32.27
C GLU A 216 -17.52 1.67 -33.07
N LYS A 217 -18.25 1.85 -34.18
CA LYS A 217 -18.59 0.74 -35.10
C LYS A 217 -17.37 0.16 -35.81
N ALA A 218 -16.38 0.99 -36.15
CA ALA A 218 -15.13 0.53 -36.75
C ALA A 218 -14.28 -0.28 -35.77
N GLY A 219 -14.25 0.12 -34.48
CA GLY A 219 -13.51 -0.60 -33.44
C GLY A 219 -14.12 -1.96 -33.04
N LYS A 220 -15.42 -2.19 -33.30
CA LYS A 220 -16.12 -3.47 -33.03
C LYS A 220 -15.94 -4.54 -34.12
N LYS A 221 -15.25 -4.22 -35.23
CA LYS A 221 -15.03 -5.15 -36.36
C LYS A 221 -13.74 -5.98 -36.25
N HIS A 222 -13.15 -6.07 -35.07
CA HIS A 222 -12.03 -6.96 -34.75
C HIS A 222 -12.42 -7.91 -33.62
#